data_AF-E1R8Z2-F1
#
_entry.id   AF-E1R8Z2-F1
#
_cell.length_a   1.000
_cell.length_b   1.000
_cell.length_c   1.000
_cell.angle_alpha   90.00
_cell.angle_beta   90.00
_cell.angle_gamma   90.00
#
_symmetry.space_group_name_H-M   'P 1'
#
loop_
_entity.id
_entity.type
_entity.pdbx_description
1 polymer ?
#
loop_
_entity_poly.entity_id
_entity_poly.type
_entity_poly.pdbx_seq_one_letter_code
_entity_poly.pdbx_strand_id
1 'polypeptide(L)'
;MITHRVKRQDLIMALFVLFSSEYDRQSHESILDIVIPISEVKAYIEKRFRVSYSGSSWIYTQIHNYEDEIGYRLFDKERTAKDEYALRLHRSMLAFTQKRHLYINQKIKVSNALYDMILHRSDSRQYADTSAPTIKLLIDAGSTVYHLADIIANHSSESPIYYEVFTHNISIIERFLEPHVKTEQITVKTPTGEVDPVTNSILGDDISLYKGPAFDMIIQGTSFLFDGTVGVEQERESRVKQKILQETQGPKILILTGHEIRTEPPEKSQFSFGKLTDFDLLVVPFNARSKAKNLNAMLERYESVLKPEIMNWNYRIYHIQ
;
A
#
# COMPACT_ATOMS: atom_id res chain seq x y z
N MET A 1 23.28 -2.02 33.24
CA MET A 1 23.01 -2.04 31.78
C MET A 1 21.53 -1.80 31.58
N ILE A 2 21.14 -0.69 30.97
CA ILE A 2 19.73 -0.40 30.69
C ILE A 2 19.30 -1.35 29.58
N THR A 3 18.50 -2.36 29.91
CA THR A 3 17.87 -3.26 28.94
C THR A 3 16.89 -2.44 28.09
N HIS A 4 17.37 -1.94 26.95
CA HIS A 4 16.53 -1.26 25.98
C HIS A 4 15.54 -2.28 25.42
N ARG A 5 14.23 -2.03 25.55
CA ARG A 5 13.19 -2.89 24.99
C ARG A 5 12.65 -2.23 23.73
N VAL A 6 12.44 -3.02 22.67
CA VAL A 6 11.79 -2.54 21.44
C VAL A 6 10.38 -2.08 21.78
N LYS A 7 9.95 -0.92 21.29
CA LYS A 7 8.57 -0.46 21.45
C LYS A 7 7.64 -1.45 20.74
N ARG A 8 6.45 -1.65 21.30
CA ARG A 8 5.50 -2.66 20.82
C ARG A 8 5.14 -2.47 19.35
N GLN A 9 4.82 -1.25 18.94
CA GLN A 9 4.50 -0.92 17.55
C GLN A 9 5.70 -1.21 16.62
N ASP A 10 6.90 -0.82 17.02
CA ASP A 10 8.13 -1.08 16.24
C ASP A 10 8.41 -2.57 16.07
N LEU A 11 8.12 -3.37 17.09
CA LEU A 11 8.21 -4.83 17.03
C LEU A 11 7.24 -5.39 15.97
N ILE A 12 5.95 -5.03 16.06
CA ILE A 12 4.94 -5.50 15.10
C ILE A 12 5.31 -5.10 13.67
N MET A 13 5.77 -3.86 13.49
CA MET A 13 6.25 -3.39 12.20
C MET A 13 7.43 -4.20 11.67
N ALA A 14 8.40 -4.47 12.53
CA ALA A 14 9.54 -5.28 12.15
C ALA A 14 9.14 -6.70 11.76
N LEU A 15 8.13 -7.30 12.42
CA LEU A 15 7.59 -8.61 12.05
C LEU A 15 6.92 -8.58 10.67
N PHE A 16 6.08 -7.60 10.36
CA PHE A 16 5.52 -7.48 9.00
C PHE A 16 6.59 -7.32 7.92
N VAL A 17 7.65 -6.54 8.20
CA VAL A 17 8.81 -6.43 7.30
C VAL A 17 9.54 -7.76 7.16
N LEU A 18 9.68 -8.54 8.25
CA LEU A 18 10.27 -9.87 8.20
C LEU A 18 9.46 -10.82 7.30
N PHE A 19 8.13 -10.87 7.46
CA PHE A 19 7.25 -11.66 6.59
C PHE A 19 7.30 -11.19 5.13
N SER A 20 7.31 -9.88 4.88
CA SER A 20 7.43 -9.35 3.51
C SER A 20 8.79 -9.66 2.89
N SER A 21 9.87 -9.63 3.68
CA SER A 21 11.20 -10.00 3.21
C SER A 21 11.31 -11.49 2.95
N GLU A 22 10.61 -12.30 3.76
CA GLU A 22 10.53 -13.75 3.57
C GLU A 22 9.73 -14.11 2.32
N TYR A 23 8.63 -13.39 2.06
CA TYR A 23 7.88 -13.49 0.81
C TYR A 23 8.74 -13.11 -0.41
N ASP A 24 9.57 -12.08 -0.29
CA ASP A 24 10.50 -11.71 -1.36
C ASP A 24 11.61 -12.78 -1.54
N ARG A 25 11.96 -13.52 -0.48
CA ARG A 25 13.05 -14.52 -0.46
C ARG A 25 12.59 -15.90 -0.92
N GLN A 26 11.44 -16.37 -0.47
CA GLN A 26 10.91 -17.70 -0.77
C GLN A 26 9.88 -17.64 -1.91
N SER A 27 9.73 -18.74 -2.65
CA SER A 27 8.78 -18.84 -3.76
C SER A 27 7.38 -19.23 -3.27
N HIS A 28 6.88 -18.55 -2.25
CA HIS A 28 5.51 -18.77 -1.75
C HIS A 28 4.49 -18.10 -2.66
N GLU A 29 3.32 -18.72 -2.82
CA GLU A 29 2.21 -18.14 -3.58
C GLU A 29 1.54 -17.00 -2.81
N SER A 30 1.50 -17.08 -1.47
CA SER A 30 0.96 -16.04 -0.60
C SER A 30 1.87 -15.77 0.60
N ILE A 31 1.90 -14.53 1.08
CA ILE A 31 2.57 -14.18 2.34
C ILE A 31 1.95 -14.92 3.54
N LEU A 32 0.69 -15.36 3.43
CA LEU A 32 -0.05 -16.07 4.47
C LEU A 32 0.40 -17.54 4.63
N ASP A 33 1.13 -18.08 3.66
CA ASP A 33 1.66 -19.44 3.71
C ASP A 33 2.98 -19.52 4.49
N ILE A 34 3.58 -18.36 4.78
CA ILE A 34 4.87 -18.27 5.46
C ILE A 34 4.71 -18.64 6.93
N VAL A 35 5.63 -19.50 7.39
CA VAL A 35 5.78 -19.90 8.78
C VAL A 35 7.23 -19.65 9.18
N ILE A 36 7.46 -18.81 10.20
CA ILE A 36 8.79 -18.41 10.64
C ILE A 36 9.05 -18.94 12.06
N PRO A 37 10.06 -19.81 12.27
CA PRO A 37 10.45 -20.26 13.60
C PRO A 37 10.80 -19.09 14.53
N ILE A 38 10.44 -19.18 15.82
CA ILE A 38 10.73 -18.11 16.79
C ILE A 38 12.24 -17.84 16.94
N SER A 39 13.09 -18.83 16.70
CA SER A 39 14.55 -18.66 16.68
C SER A 39 15.01 -17.67 15.62
N GLU A 40 14.44 -17.74 14.40
CA GLU A 40 14.72 -16.81 13.31
C GLU A 40 14.18 -15.41 13.60
N VAL A 41 12.98 -15.32 14.19
CA VAL A 41 12.39 -14.05 14.63
C VAL A 41 13.29 -13.36 15.66
N LYS A 42 13.81 -14.11 16.65
CA LYS A 42 14.75 -13.58 17.65
C LYS A 42 16.02 -13.06 17.01
N ALA A 43 16.63 -13.84 16.11
CA ALA A 43 17.84 -13.44 15.40
C ALA A 43 17.62 -12.15 14.57
N TYR A 44 16.46 -12.04 13.92
CA TYR A 44 16.10 -10.84 13.16
C TYR A 44 15.93 -9.60 14.06
N ILE A 45 15.22 -9.73 15.19
CA ILE A 45 15.02 -8.64 16.14
C ILE A 45 16.35 -8.19 16.76
N GLU A 46 17.21 -9.14 17.14
CA GLU A 46 18.54 -8.86 17.69
C GLU A 46 19.41 -8.13 16.66
N LYS A 47 19.41 -8.58 15.40
CA LYS A 47 20.12 -7.90 14.32
C LYS A 47 19.60 -6.48 14.08
N ARG A 48 18.28 -6.28 14.08
CA ARG A 48 17.65 -4.99 13.73
C ARG A 48 17.75 -3.96 14.85
N PHE A 49 17.50 -4.37 16.09
CA PHE A 49 17.36 -3.47 17.22
C PHE A 49 18.50 -3.56 18.23
N ARG A 50 19.44 -4.51 18.06
CA ARG A 50 20.54 -4.79 19.00
C ARG A 50 20.02 -5.16 20.40
N VAL A 51 18.86 -5.81 20.47
CA VAL A 51 18.23 -6.29 21.70
C VAL A 51 18.14 -7.81 21.67
N SER A 52 18.73 -8.46 22.67
CA SER A 52 18.67 -9.91 22.82
C SER A 52 17.57 -10.32 23.80
N TYR A 53 16.78 -11.31 23.43
CA TYR A 53 15.69 -11.83 24.26
C TYR A 53 16.03 -13.26 24.70
N SER A 54 16.11 -13.50 26.01
CA SER A 54 16.38 -14.84 26.56
C SER A 54 15.17 -15.77 26.39
N GLY A 55 13.96 -15.30 26.66
CA GLY A 55 12.71 -16.08 26.54
C GLY A 55 11.94 -15.85 25.24
N SER A 56 11.47 -16.94 24.61
CA SER A 56 10.60 -16.91 23.42
C SER A 56 9.18 -16.41 23.73
N SER A 57 8.74 -16.48 24.99
CA SER A 57 7.41 -16.05 25.44
C SER A 57 7.19 -14.55 25.36
N TRP A 58 8.23 -13.74 25.59
CA TRP A 58 8.10 -12.28 25.65
C TRP A 58 7.62 -11.68 24.32
N ILE A 59 8.16 -12.14 23.20
CA ILE A 59 7.78 -11.66 21.86
C ILE A 59 6.29 -11.91 21.64
N TYR A 60 5.81 -13.12 21.94
CA TYR A 60 4.40 -13.46 21.79
C TYR A 60 3.50 -12.65 22.72
N THR A 61 3.92 -12.40 23.97
CA THR A 61 3.17 -11.52 24.88
C THR A 61 3.07 -10.09 24.34
N GLN A 62 4.13 -9.55 23.73
CA GLN A 62 4.04 -8.21 23.13
C GLN A 62 3.14 -8.16 21.90
N ILE A 63 3.13 -9.23 21.10
CA ILE A 63 2.19 -9.39 19.99
C ILE A 63 0.76 -9.36 20.53
N HIS A 64 0.45 -10.23 21.50
CA HIS A 64 -0.91 -10.34 22.04
C HIS A 64 -1.40 -9.03 22.66
N ASN A 65 -0.55 -8.37 23.46
CA ASN A 65 -0.88 -7.07 24.04
C ASN A 65 -1.16 -5.99 22.98
N TYR A 66 -0.52 -6.07 21.80
CA TYR A 66 -0.80 -5.14 20.69
C TYR A 66 -2.13 -5.47 20.03
N GLU A 67 -2.37 -6.76 19.77
CA GLU A 67 -3.62 -7.25 19.18
C GLU A 67 -4.83 -6.89 20.06
N ASP A 68 -4.70 -7.00 21.38
CA ASP A 68 -5.73 -6.59 22.35
C ASP A 68 -5.98 -5.07 22.30
N GLU A 69 -4.93 -4.26 22.12
CA GLU A 69 -5.01 -2.80 22.01
C GLU A 69 -5.73 -2.36 20.74
N ILE A 70 -5.45 -3.01 19.60
CA ILE A 70 -6.06 -2.66 18.31
C ILE A 70 -7.37 -3.42 18.03
N GLY A 71 -7.70 -4.44 18.82
CA GLY A 71 -8.89 -5.28 18.64
C GLY A 71 -8.82 -6.27 17.47
N TYR A 72 -7.64 -6.52 16.90
CA TYR A 72 -7.46 -7.38 15.73
C TYR A 72 -6.30 -8.36 15.92
N ARG A 73 -6.52 -9.62 15.53
CA ARG A 73 -5.44 -10.61 15.42
C ARG A 73 -4.60 -10.38 14.17
N LEU A 74 -3.30 -10.47 14.31
CA LEU A 74 -2.29 -10.24 13.27
C LEU A 74 -1.42 -11.49 13.06
N PHE A 75 -1.15 -12.26 14.12
CA PHE A 75 -0.29 -13.43 14.05
C PHE A 75 -0.91 -14.64 14.75
N ASP A 76 -0.75 -15.82 14.17
CA ASP A 76 -1.07 -17.09 14.81
C ASP A 76 0.20 -17.77 15.33
N LYS A 77 0.09 -18.43 16.48
CA LYS A 77 1.15 -19.23 17.09
C LYS A 77 0.98 -20.70 16.73
N GLU A 78 1.98 -21.26 16.05
CA GLU A 78 2.02 -22.68 15.71
C GLU A 78 3.04 -23.39 16.61
N ARG A 79 2.59 -24.35 17.41
CA ARG A 79 3.47 -25.05 18.35
C ARG A 79 4.28 -26.11 17.60
N THR A 80 5.61 -26.04 17.69
CA THR A 80 6.52 -26.97 17.02
C THR A 80 7.11 -27.99 18.00
N ALA A 81 7.48 -27.56 19.21
CA ALA A 81 7.99 -28.44 20.27
C ALA A 81 7.68 -27.90 21.68
N LYS A 82 8.37 -28.42 22.71
CA LYS A 82 8.33 -27.87 24.07
C LYS A 82 9.19 -26.59 24.09
N ASP A 83 8.58 -25.46 24.41
CA ASP A 83 9.18 -24.11 24.43
C ASP A 83 9.59 -23.49 23.09
N GLU A 84 9.35 -24.21 21.98
CA GLU A 84 9.48 -23.71 20.61
C GLU A 84 8.13 -23.56 19.92
N TYR A 85 8.01 -22.49 19.15
CA TYR A 85 6.87 -22.21 18.30
C TYR A 85 7.32 -21.50 17.04
N ALA A 86 6.45 -21.47 16.04
CA ALA A 86 6.58 -20.64 14.86
C ALA A 86 5.47 -19.59 14.85
N LEU A 87 5.77 -18.46 14.22
CA LEU A 87 4.79 -17.41 13.91
C LEU A 87 4.34 -17.57 12.47
N ARG A 88 3.06 -17.32 12.24
CA ARG A 88 2.48 -17.11 10.91
C ARG A 88 1.54 -15.92 10.94
N LEU A 89 1.30 -15.31 9.79
CA LEU A 89 0.28 -14.27 9.68
C LEU A 89 -1.11 -14.87 9.88
N HIS A 90 -1.99 -14.14 10.57
CA HIS A 90 -3.37 -14.54 10.73
C HIS A 90 -4.06 -14.61 9.37
N ARG A 91 -4.79 -15.71 9.08
CA ARG A 91 -5.35 -15.94 7.74
C ARG A 91 -6.52 -15.01 7.40
N SER A 92 -7.31 -14.60 8.39
CA SER A 92 -8.53 -13.81 8.19
C SER A 92 -8.28 -12.33 8.46
N MET A 93 -7.48 -11.68 7.61
CA MET A 93 -7.24 -10.23 7.68
C MET A 93 -8.22 -9.46 6.80
N LEU A 94 -9.31 -8.97 7.41
CA LEU A 94 -10.37 -8.25 6.71
C LEU A 94 -10.32 -6.74 6.92
N ALA A 95 -9.78 -6.28 8.05
CA ALA A 95 -9.75 -4.87 8.41
C ALA A 95 -8.56 -4.12 7.80
N PHE A 96 -8.75 -2.84 7.51
CA PHE A 96 -7.70 -1.94 7.03
C PHE A 96 -6.43 -2.00 7.90
N THR A 97 -6.56 -1.95 9.23
CA THR A 97 -5.42 -1.98 10.16
C THR A 97 -4.56 -3.23 10.02
N GLN A 98 -5.17 -4.38 9.72
CA GLN A 98 -4.45 -5.64 9.46
C GLN A 98 -3.77 -5.60 8.08
N LYS A 99 -4.51 -5.16 7.05
CA LYS A 99 -4.03 -5.11 5.66
C LYS A 99 -2.95 -4.05 5.44
N ARG A 100 -2.90 -2.98 6.26
CA ARG A 100 -1.98 -1.85 6.12
C ARG A 100 -0.54 -2.29 5.90
N HIS A 101 -0.09 -3.24 6.70
CA HIS A 101 1.30 -3.65 6.78
C HIS A 101 1.62 -4.95 6.02
N LEU A 102 0.61 -5.59 5.41
CA LEU A 102 0.83 -6.71 4.50
C LEU A 102 1.56 -6.26 3.24
N TYR A 103 2.48 -7.08 2.73
CA TYR A 103 3.26 -6.81 1.51
C TYR A 103 4.00 -5.46 1.52
N ILE A 104 4.45 -5.02 2.71
CA ILE A 104 5.01 -3.68 2.92
C ILE A 104 6.17 -3.34 1.97
N ASN A 105 7.07 -4.29 1.65
CA ASN A 105 8.17 -4.02 0.73
C ASN A 105 7.67 -3.68 -0.68
N GLN A 106 6.64 -4.38 -1.15
CA GLN A 106 6.04 -4.18 -2.47
C GLN A 106 5.28 -2.85 -2.52
N LYS A 107 4.56 -2.51 -1.45
CA LYS A 107 3.89 -1.22 -1.30
C LYS A 107 4.88 -0.05 -1.35
N ILE A 108 5.97 -0.13 -0.59
CA ILE A 108 7.02 0.91 -0.59
C ILE A 108 7.63 1.07 -1.98
N LYS A 109 7.91 -0.03 -2.70
CA LYS A 109 8.44 0.03 -4.08
C LYS A 109 7.54 0.81 -5.03
N VAL A 110 6.23 0.54 -5.03
CA VAL A 110 5.29 1.26 -5.90
C VAL A 110 5.05 2.69 -5.44
N SER A 111 5.05 2.96 -4.13
CA SER A 111 4.93 4.33 -3.62
C SER A 111 6.15 5.19 -3.96
N ASN A 112 7.35 4.62 -3.95
CA ASN A 112 8.55 5.30 -4.44
C ASN A 112 8.44 5.62 -5.93
N ALA A 113 7.92 4.70 -6.75
CA ALA A 113 7.68 4.94 -8.17
C ALA A 113 6.75 6.14 -8.40
N LEU A 114 5.64 6.19 -7.66
CA LEU A 114 4.69 7.30 -7.72
C LEU A 114 5.34 8.62 -7.27
N TYR A 115 6.16 8.58 -6.22
CA TYR A 115 6.88 9.77 -5.75
C TYR A 115 7.91 10.25 -6.77
N ASP A 116 8.67 9.35 -7.39
CA ASP A 116 9.60 9.69 -8.46
C ASP A 116 8.87 10.33 -9.66
N MET A 117 7.66 9.85 -10.00
CA MET A 117 6.81 10.46 -11.03
C MET A 117 6.37 11.88 -10.66
N ILE A 118 6.05 12.12 -9.38
CA ILE A 118 5.72 13.46 -8.89
C ILE A 118 6.91 14.40 -9.05
N LEU A 119 8.11 13.97 -8.63
CA LEU A 119 9.34 14.77 -8.74
C LEU A 119 9.67 15.12 -10.20
N HIS A 120 9.58 14.16 -11.11
CA HIS A 120 9.81 14.43 -12.54
C HIS A 120 8.80 15.43 -13.11
N ARG A 121 7.52 15.34 -12.71
CA ARG A 121 6.49 16.29 -13.14
C ARG A 121 6.74 17.69 -12.56
N SER A 122 7.11 17.79 -11.29
CA SER A 122 7.42 19.09 -10.68
C SER A 122 8.62 19.75 -11.32
N ASP A 123 9.68 18.99 -11.61
CA ASP A 123 10.89 19.52 -12.25
C ASP A 123 10.56 20.08 -13.63
N SER A 124 9.78 19.34 -14.43
CA SER A 124 9.35 19.81 -15.76
C SER A 124 8.57 21.14 -15.72
N ARG A 125 7.87 21.43 -14.62
CA ARG A 125 7.14 22.70 -14.41
C ARG A 125 8.02 23.82 -13.87
N GLN A 126 8.97 23.49 -13.01
CA GLN A 126 9.89 24.46 -12.42
C GLN A 126 10.78 25.13 -13.48
N TYR A 127 11.08 24.44 -14.59
CA TYR A 127 11.77 25.04 -15.73
C TYR A 127 10.88 25.92 -16.62
N ALA A 128 9.55 25.84 -16.45
CA ALA A 128 8.57 26.57 -17.26
C ALA A 128 8.01 27.83 -16.56
N ASP A 129 8.02 27.89 -15.22
CA ASP A 129 7.42 28.99 -14.45
C ASP A 129 8.24 29.31 -13.18
N THR A 130 8.20 30.56 -12.71
CA THR A 130 9.01 31.03 -11.55
C THR A 130 8.37 30.77 -10.18
N SER A 131 7.18 30.16 -10.16
CA SER A 131 6.47 29.80 -8.94
C SER A 131 6.71 28.33 -8.56
N ALA A 132 6.64 28.03 -7.26
CA ALA A 132 6.75 26.67 -6.77
C ALA A 132 5.65 25.79 -7.39
N PRO A 133 5.98 24.59 -7.93
CA PRO A 133 4.99 23.79 -8.64
C PRO A 133 3.93 23.25 -7.69
N THR A 134 2.66 23.52 -8.00
CA THR A 134 1.52 22.85 -7.36
C THR A 134 1.21 21.55 -8.09
N ILE A 135 1.13 20.45 -7.36
CA ILE A 135 0.76 19.12 -7.86
C ILE A 135 -0.60 18.71 -7.27
N LYS A 136 -1.57 18.47 -8.15
CA LYS A 136 -2.93 18.04 -7.78
C LYS A 136 -3.04 16.51 -7.86
N LEU A 137 -3.23 15.87 -6.71
CA LEU A 137 -3.30 14.41 -6.61
C LEU A 137 -4.70 13.98 -6.19
N LEU A 138 -5.29 13.01 -6.88
CA LEU A 138 -6.42 12.25 -6.37
C LEU A 138 -5.89 10.89 -5.90
N ILE A 139 -5.87 10.67 -4.59
CA ILE A 139 -5.38 9.45 -3.97
C ILE A 139 -6.56 8.67 -3.38
N ASP A 140 -6.79 7.49 -3.91
CA ASP A 140 -7.93 6.63 -3.61
C ASP A 140 -7.87 5.99 -2.21
N ALA A 141 -8.85 5.16 -1.87
CA ALA A 141 -8.82 4.29 -0.69
C ALA A 141 -7.75 3.20 -0.81
N GLY A 142 -7.35 2.68 0.35
CA GLY A 142 -6.54 1.47 0.46
C GLY A 142 -5.19 1.67 1.14
N SER A 143 -4.56 0.53 1.47
CA SER A 143 -3.32 0.53 2.24
C SER A 143 -2.07 0.81 1.42
N THR A 144 -2.06 0.50 0.12
CA THR A 144 -0.89 0.72 -0.74
C THR A 144 -0.65 2.21 -0.96
N VAL A 145 -1.71 2.96 -1.29
CA VAL A 145 -1.65 4.40 -1.53
C VAL A 145 -1.31 5.22 -0.29
N TYR A 146 -1.60 4.70 0.92
CA TYR A 146 -1.19 5.33 2.17
C TYR A 146 0.33 5.54 2.26
N HIS A 147 1.14 4.63 1.73
CA HIS A 147 2.60 4.77 1.79
C HIS A 147 3.14 5.91 0.91
N LEU A 148 2.40 6.32 -0.13
CA LEU A 148 2.74 7.54 -0.87
C LEU A 148 2.57 8.77 0.03
N ALA A 149 1.48 8.84 0.79
CA ALA A 149 1.25 9.94 1.73
C ALA A 149 2.33 10.00 2.82
N ASP A 150 2.76 8.84 3.31
CA ASP A 150 3.87 8.76 4.27
C ASP A 150 5.19 9.31 3.69
N ILE A 151 5.52 8.97 2.44
CA ILE A 151 6.71 9.51 1.75
C ILE A 151 6.59 11.03 1.56
N ILE A 152 5.45 11.52 1.07
CA ILE A 152 5.21 12.97 0.89
C ILE A 152 5.34 13.71 2.22
N ALA A 153 4.71 13.19 3.28
CA ALA A 153 4.76 13.79 4.61
C ALA A 153 6.20 13.91 5.14
N ASN A 154 7.00 12.85 4.98
CA ASN A 154 8.40 12.82 5.43
C ASN A 154 9.33 13.74 4.63
N HIS A 155 9.01 14.03 3.36
CA HIS A 155 9.80 14.95 2.53
C HIS A 155 9.21 16.36 2.48
N SER A 156 8.07 16.62 3.12
CA SER A 156 7.40 17.93 3.13
C SER A 156 8.28 19.03 3.73
N SER A 157 9.26 18.71 4.58
CA SER A 157 10.18 19.73 5.09
C SER A 157 11.18 20.23 4.06
N GLU A 158 11.52 19.41 3.08
CA GLU A 158 12.66 19.58 2.15
C GLU A 158 12.21 19.86 0.72
N SER A 159 10.98 19.48 0.38
CA SER A 159 10.39 19.65 -0.94
C SER A 159 9.88 21.08 -1.16
N PRO A 160 10.17 21.71 -2.32
CA PRO A 160 9.57 22.99 -2.71
C PRO A 160 8.16 22.83 -3.31
N ILE A 161 7.67 21.59 -3.49
CA ILE A 161 6.39 21.28 -4.14
C ILE A 161 5.21 21.58 -3.20
N TYR A 162 4.18 22.24 -3.72
CA TYR A 162 2.89 22.36 -3.05
C TYR A 162 1.97 21.23 -3.49
N TYR A 163 1.37 20.52 -2.54
CA TYR A 163 0.48 19.40 -2.79
C TYR A 163 -0.97 19.80 -2.53
N GLU A 164 -1.82 19.58 -3.51
CA GLU A 164 -3.28 19.61 -3.34
C GLU A 164 -3.79 18.18 -3.44
N VAL A 165 -3.98 17.54 -2.29
CA VAL A 165 -4.36 16.14 -2.19
C VAL A 165 -5.85 16.01 -1.97
N PHE A 166 -6.51 15.34 -2.91
CA PHE A 166 -7.89 14.93 -2.82
C PHE A 166 -7.92 13.46 -2.44
N THR A 167 -8.57 13.12 -1.34
CA THR A 167 -8.63 11.74 -0.88
C THR A 167 -9.89 11.49 -0.06
N HIS A 168 -10.37 10.25 -0.09
CA HIS A 168 -11.34 9.76 0.88
C HIS A 168 -10.70 8.85 1.93
N ASN A 169 -9.39 8.62 1.89
CA ASN A 169 -8.70 7.71 2.80
C ASN A 169 -8.36 8.43 4.12
N ILE A 170 -8.97 7.97 5.21
CA ILE A 170 -8.82 8.62 6.53
C ILE A 170 -7.39 8.55 7.01
N SER A 171 -6.67 7.44 6.78
CA SER A 171 -5.27 7.33 7.19
C SER A 171 -4.34 8.29 6.45
N ILE A 172 -4.67 8.67 5.21
CA ILE A 172 -3.91 9.70 4.50
C ILE A 172 -4.17 11.07 5.14
N ILE A 173 -5.43 11.36 5.49
CA ILE A 173 -5.80 12.60 6.17
C ILE A 173 -5.05 12.70 7.51
N GLU A 174 -5.15 11.68 8.36
CA GLU A 174 -4.46 11.62 9.65
C GLU A 174 -2.95 11.82 9.49
N ARG A 175 -2.35 11.16 8.50
CA ARG A 175 -0.91 11.22 8.26
C ARG A 175 -0.41 12.62 7.93
N PHE A 176 -1.18 13.40 7.17
CA PHE A 176 -0.84 14.78 6.83
C PHE A 176 -1.14 15.80 7.93
N LEU A 177 -1.91 15.39 8.96
CA LEU A 177 -2.19 16.21 10.15
C LEU A 177 -1.19 15.95 11.29
N GLU A 178 -0.20 15.07 11.10
CA GLU A 178 0.81 14.80 12.13
C GLU A 178 1.70 16.03 12.39
N PRO A 179 2.12 16.29 13.65
CA PRO A 179 2.76 17.57 14.04
C PRO A 179 4.06 17.94 13.30
N HIS A 180 4.79 16.97 12.75
CA HIS A 180 6.04 17.23 12.01
C HIS A 180 5.82 17.52 10.53
N VAL A 181 4.59 17.39 10.02
CA VAL A 181 4.28 17.64 8.61
C VAL A 181 4.11 19.13 8.36
N LYS A 182 4.72 19.65 7.29
CA LYS A 182 4.54 21.06 6.88
C LYS A 182 3.17 21.25 6.23
N THR A 183 2.16 21.52 7.04
CA THR A 183 0.77 21.74 6.57
C THR A 183 0.62 22.91 5.61
N GLU A 184 1.54 23.88 5.63
CA GLU A 184 1.58 25.02 4.69
C GLU A 184 1.82 24.58 3.24
N GLN A 185 2.43 23.40 3.03
CA GLN A 185 2.72 22.85 1.70
C GLN A 185 1.70 21.81 1.25
N ILE A 186 0.79 21.37 2.11
CA ILE A 186 -0.13 20.26 1.83
C ILE A 186 -1.55 20.70 2.16
N THR A 187 -2.37 20.88 1.13
CA THR A 187 -3.82 21.05 1.27
C THR A 187 -4.49 19.70 1.07
N VAL A 188 -5.27 19.25 2.06
CA VAL A 188 -6.06 18.01 1.97
C VAL A 188 -7.53 18.33 1.79
N LYS A 189 -8.15 17.73 0.77
CA LYS A 189 -9.57 17.86 0.45
C LYS A 189 -10.24 16.50 0.51
N THR A 190 -11.30 16.40 1.29
CA THR A 190 -12.08 15.17 1.50
C THR A 190 -13.51 15.35 1.01
N PRO A 191 -14.15 14.31 0.42
CA PRO A 191 -15.56 14.37 0.10
C PRO A 191 -16.41 14.41 1.38
N THR A 192 -17.69 14.76 1.22
CA THR A 192 -18.71 14.54 2.24
C THR A 192 -19.16 13.07 2.18
N GLY A 193 -19.53 12.49 3.32
CA GLY A 193 -19.96 11.09 3.35
C GLY A 193 -19.95 10.47 4.74
N GLU A 194 -20.00 9.14 4.75
CA GLU A 194 -19.95 8.31 5.96
C GLU A 194 -18.59 7.64 6.09
N VAL A 195 -18.12 7.47 7.33
CA VAL A 195 -16.91 6.70 7.61
C VAL A 195 -17.20 5.22 7.44
N ASP A 196 -16.54 4.58 6.49
CA ASP A 196 -16.45 3.13 6.39
C ASP A 196 -15.23 2.61 7.16
N PRO A 197 -15.45 1.88 8.27
CA PRO A 197 -14.36 1.36 9.10
C PRO A 197 -13.56 0.23 8.43
N VAL A 198 -14.13 -0.45 7.42
CA VAL A 198 -13.49 -1.60 6.79
C VAL A 198 -12.37 -1.15 5.83
N THR A 199 -12.62 -0.13 5.00
CA THR A 199 -11.61 0.47 4.10
C THR A 199 -10.91 1.67 4.72
N ASN A 200 -11.30 2.08 5.94
CA ASN A 200 -10.86 3.29 6.62
C ASN A 200 -11.00 4.54 5.74
N SER A 201 -12.19 4.74 5.18
CA SER A 201 -12.45 5.76 4.16
C SER A 201 -13.77 6.51 4.37
N ILE A 202 -13.88 7.72 3.82
CA ILE A 202 -15.09 8.53 3.80
C ILE A 202 -15.82 8.29 2.47
N LEU A 203 -16.90 7.52 2.51
CA LEU A 203 -17.65 7.16 1.31
C LEU A 203 -18.91 8.03 1.20
N GLY A 204 -19.03 8.74 0.08
CA GLY A 204 -20.20 9.55 -0.28
C GLY A 204 -20.62 9.32 -1.73
N ASP A 205 -21.89 9.55 -2.03
CA ASP A 205 -22.40 9.43 -3.40
C ASP A 205 -22.06 10.66 -4.27
N ASP A 206 -21.77 11.79 -3.62
CA ASP A 206 -21.37 13.03 -4.27
C ASP A 206 -19.87 13.03 -4.57
N ILE A 207 -19.55 13.00 -5.86
CA ILE A 207 -18.18 13.10 -6.38
C ILE A 207 -17.89 14.49 -6.99
N SER A 208 -18.72 15.50 -6.71
CA SER A 208 -18.56 16.87 -7.20
C SER A 208 -17.16 17.43 -6.92
N LEU A 209 -16.58 17.07 -5.77
CA LEU A 209 -15.22 17.42 -5.38
C LEU A 209 -14.16 17.01 -6.42
N TYR A 210 -14.40 15.92 -7.16
CA TYR A 210 -13.44 15.34 -8.11
C TYR A 210 -13.68 15.78 -9.57
N LYS A 211 -14.84 16.38 -9.90
CA LYS A 211 -15.20 16.72 -11.30
C LYS A 211 -14.59 18.02 -11.83
N GLY A 212 -14.30 18.96 -10.94
CA GLY A 212 -13.79 20.29 -11.32
C GLY A 212 -12.28 20.34 -11.61
N PRO A 213 -11.41 19.71 -10.79
CA PRO A 213 -9.96 19.77 -10.99
C PRO A 213 -9.49 18.91 -12.17
N ALA A 214 -8.53 19.42 -12.94
CA ALA A 214 -7.65 18.58 -13.75
C ALA A 214 -6.52 18.08 -12.86
N PHE A 215 -6.50 16.78 -12.58
CA PHE A 215 -5.50 16.14 -11.74
C PHE A 215 -4.22 15.87 -12.51
N ASP A 216 -3.08 16.00 -11.81
CA ASP A 216 -1.79 15.59 -12.33
C ASP A 216 -1.62 14.07 -12.29
N MET A 217 -2.22 13.44 -11.28
CA MET A 217 -2.24 12.00 -11.09
C MET A 217 -3.51 11.59 -10.33
N ILE A 218 -4.23 10.60 -10.87
CA ILE A 218 -5.33 9.90 -10.22
C ILE A 218 -4.84 8.50 -9.90
N ILE A 219 -4.62 8.19 -8.63
CA ILE A 219 -3.89 7.00 -8.19
C ILE A 219 -4.88 6.05 -7.51
N GLN A 220 -5.14 4.91 -8.13
CA GLN A 220 -6.08 3.91 -7.64
C GLN A 220 -5.40 2.56 -7.41
N GLY A 221 -5.69 1.95 -6.26
CA GLY A 221 -5.40 0.54 -6.00
C GLY A 221 -6.63 -0.35 -6.26
N THR A 222 -6.43 -1.66 -6.23
CA THR A 222 -7.49 -2.66 -6.39
C THR A 222 -7.30 -3.80 -5.38
N SER A 223 -8.36 -4.54 -5.06
CA SER A 223 -8.28 -5.77 -4.25
C SER A 223 -8.10 -7.01 -5.12
N PHE A 224 -8.51 -6.96 -6.39
CA PHE A 224 -8.29 -8.04 -7.33
C PHE A 224 -8.18 -7.57 -8.79
N LEU A 225 -7.37 -8.28 -9.56
CA LEU A 225 -7.32 -8.21 -11.01
C LEU A 225 -7.56 -9.62 -11.57
N PHE A 226 -8.64 -9.80 -12.31
CA PHE A 226 -8.99 -11.05 -12.98
C PHE A 226 -9.43 -10.76 -14.40
N ASP A 227 -8.78 -11.39 -15.38
CA ASP A 227 -9.09 -11.23 -16.82
C ASP A 227 -9.24 -9.76 -17.27
N GLY A 228 -8.39 -8.89 -16.72
CA GLY A 228 -8.34 -7.48 -17.07
C GLY A 228 -9.41 -6.65 -16.37
N THR A 229 -10.33 -7.27 -15.63
CA THR A 229 -11.25 -6.59 -14.73
C THR A 229 -10.58 -6.30 -13.40
N VAL A 230 -10.73 -5.07 -12.91
CA VAL A 230 -10.30 -4.65 -11.57
C VAL A 230 -11.50 -4.44 -10.66
N GLY A 231 -11.32 -4.78 -9.39
CA GLY A 231 -12.40 -4.64 -8.42
C GLY A 231 -11.97 -4.58 -6.96
N VAL A 232 -12.96 -4.50 -6.09
CA VAL A 232 -12.81 -4.35 -4.63
C VAL A 232 -13.80 -5.23 -3.89
N GLU A 233 -13.62 -5.35 -2.58
CA GLU A 233 -14.45 -6.21 -1.71
C GLU A 233 -15.73 -5.51 -1.21
N GLN A 234 -15.95 -4.24 -1.59
CA GLN A 234 -17.11 -3.46 -1.19
C GLN A 234 -17.83 -2.79 -2.35
N GLU A 235 -19.15 -2.94 -2.40
CA GLU A 235 -19.97 -2.38 -3.46
C GLU A 235 -19.91 -0.84 -3.49
N ARG A 236 -19.97 -0.18 -2.32
CA ARG A 236 -19.95 1.28 -2.24
C ARG A 236 -18.60 1.85 -2.70
N GLU A 237 -17.49 1.24 -2.28
CA GLU A 237 -16.15 1.59 -2.76
C GLU A 237 -16.06 1.40 -4.28
N SER A 238 -16.59 0.28 -4.81
CA SER A 238 -16.61 0.00 -6.25
C SER A 238 -17.32 1.09 -7.05
N ARG A 239 -18.48 1.56 -6.57
CA ARG A 239 -19.23 2.65 -7.22
C ARG A 239 -18.46 3.97 -7.21
N VAL A 240 -17.83 4.32 -6.09
CA VAL A 240 -17.02 5.56 -6.01
C VAL A 240 -15.82 5.48 -6.95
N LYS A 241 -15.08 4.36 -6.94
CA LYS A 241 -13.93 4.14 -7.83
C LYS A 241 -14.32 4.19 -9.30
N GLN A 242 -15.46 3.59 -9.67
CA GLN A 242 -15.97 3.61 -11.03
C GLN A 242 -16.28 5.05 -11.49
N LYS A 243 -16.98 5.82 -10.66
CA LYS A 243 -17.26 7.23 -10.97
C LYS A 243 -15.99 8.07 -11.09
N ILE A 244 -15.00 7.85 -10.22
CA ILE A 244 -13.69 8.50 -10.32
C ILE A 244 -13.04 8.17 -11.68
N LEU A 245 -12.96 6.88 -12.01
CA LEU A 245 -12.32 6.40 -13.23
C LEU A 245 -12.97 6.98 -14.50
N GLN A 246 -14.30 7.12 -14.52
CA GLN A 246 -15.07 7.55 -15.69
C GLN A 246 -15.22 9.07 -15.81
N GLU A 247 -15.34 9.78 -14.68
CA GLU A 247 -15.82 11.17 -14.68
C GLU A 247 -14.73 12.20 -14.31
N THR A 248 -13.53 11.76 -13.92
CA THR A 248 -12.44 12.67 -13.49
C THR A 248 -11.40 12.90 -14.58
N GLN A 249 -10.87 14.12 -14.63
CA GLN A 249 -9.87 14.54 -15.62
C GLN A 249 -8.46 14.42 -15.06
N GLY A 250 -7.55 13.85 -15.86
CA GLY A 250 -6.15 13.63 -15.49
C GLY A 250 -5.69 12.21 -15.83
N PRO A 251 -4.39 11.92 -15.72
CA PRO A 251 -3.84 10.59 -15.91
C PRO A 251 -4.30 9.61 -14.81
N LYS A 252 -4.89 8.48 -15.18
CA LYS A 252 -5.34 7.41 -14.30
C LYS A 252 -4.24 6.37 -14.16
N ILE A 253 -3.86 6.10 -12.93
CA ILE A 253 -2.73 5.26 -12.56
C ILE A 253 -3.25 4.12 -11.71
N LEU A 254 -3.16 2.90 -12.23
CA LEU A 254 -3.39 1.69 -11.46
C LEU A 254 -2.09 1.27 -10.77
N ILE A 255 -2.15 1.00 -9.48
CA ILE A 255 -1.03 0.40 -8.74
C ILE A 255 -1.36 -1.01 -8.30
N LEU A 256 -0.41 -1.93 -8.49
CA LEU A 256 -0.49 -3.31 -8.03
C LEU A 256 0.75 -3.65 -7.21
N THR A 257 0.59 -4.46 -6.18
CA THR A 257 1.72 -5.05 -5.45
C THR A 257 1.96 -6.52 -5.82
N GLY A 258 1.10 -7.08 -6.67
CA GLY A 258 1.17 -8.41 -7.28
C GLY A 258 0.20 -9.42 -6.65
N HIS A 259 -0.15 -9.26 -5.37
CA HIS A 259 -1.06 -10.17 -4.67
C HIS A 259 -2.52 -10.02 -5.10
N GLU A 260 -2.85 -8.92 -5.78
CA GLU A 260 -4.18 -8.64 -6.31
C GLU A 260 -4.51 -9.56 -7.50
N ILE A 261 -3.50 -10.16 -8.15
CA ILE A 261 -3.69 -10.89 -9.40
C ILE A 261 -4.25 -12.28 -9.12
N ARG A 262 -5.46 -12.54 -9.64
CA ARG A 262 -6.20 -13.79 -9.44
C ARG A 262 -6.14 -14.67 -10.67
N THR A 263 -6.09 -15.98 -10.44
CA THR A 263 -6.22 -17.02 -11.46
C THR A 263 -7.64 -17.57 -11.56
N GLU A 264 -8.48 -17.29 -10.56
CA GLU A 264 -9.86 -17.75 -10.47
C GLU A 264 -10.82 -16.56 -10.54
N PRO A 265 -12.05 -16.76 -11.05
CA PRO A 265 -13.07 -15.71 -11.11
C PRO A 265 -13.37 -15.10 -9.73
N PRO A 266 -13.77 -13.82 -9.69
CA PRO A 266 -14.08 -13.16 -8.43
C PRO A 266 -15.29 -13.80 -7.73
N GLU A 267 -15.26 -13.77 -6.40
CA GLU A 267 -16.37 -14.22 -5.55
C GLU A 267 -17.58 -13.29 -5.67
N LYS A 268 -18.78 -13.74 -5.25
CA LYS A 268 -20.01 -12.92 -5.30
C LYS A 268 -19.92 -11.63 -4.47
N SER A 269 -19.06 -11.59 -3.47
CA SER A 269 -18.77 -10.44 -2.60
C SER A 269 -17.70 -9.50 -3.16
N GLN A 270 -17.28 -9.70 -4.41
CA GLN A 270 -16.29 -8.88 -5.08
C GLN A 270 -16.93 -8.10 -6.23
N PHE A 271 -16.69 -6.80 -6.23
CA PHE A 271 -17.37 -5.84 -7.09
C PHE A 271 -16.37 -5.18 -8.04
N SER A 272 -16.65 -5.28 -9.33
CA SER A 272 -15.85 -4.66 -10.39
C SER A 272 -16.14 -3.17 -10.48
N PHE A 273 -15.09 -2.37 -10.66
CA PHE A 273 -15.23 -0.92 -10.91
C PHE A 273 -14.65 -0.46 -12.25
N GLY A 274 -13.91 -1.32 -12.97
CA GLY A 274 -13.32 -0.96 -14.25
C GLY A 274 -12.50 -2.08 -14.88
N LYS A 275 -11.79 -1.74 -15.95
CA LYS A 275 -10.84 -2.60 -16.66
C LYS A 275 -9.43 -2.02 -16.60
N LEU A 276 -8.43 -2.86 -16.79
CA LEU A 276 -7.03 -2.46 -16.89
C LEU A 276 -6.84 -1.39 -17.97
N THR A 277 -7.54 -1.51 -19.10
CA THR A 277 -7.49 -0.56 -20.23
C THR A 277 -8.20 0.75 -19.97
N ASP A 278 -8.88 0.92 -18.84
CA ASP A 278 -9.50 2.20 -18.46
C ASP A 278 -8.47 3.14 -17.79
N PHE A 279 -7.27 2.64 -17.49
CA PHE A 279 -6.16 3.40 -16.92
C PHE A 279 -5.16 3.81 -17.99
N ASP A 280 -4.43 4.90 -17.74
CA ASP A 280 -3.36 5.37 -18.63
C ASP A 280 -2.01 4.71 -18.28
N LEU A 281 -1.79 4.45 -16.99
CA LEU A 281 -0.52 3.93 -16.46
C LEU A 281 -0.74 2.77 -15.49
N LEU A 282 0.18 1.81 -15.54
CA LEU A 282 0.29 0.71 -14.58
C LEU A 282 1.64 0.79 -13.86
N VAL A 283 1.61 0.84 -12.52
CA VAL A 283 2.79 0.81 -11.66
C VAL A 283 2.84 -0.49 -10.88
N VAL A 284 3.93 -1.23 -11.02
CA VAL A 284 4.14 -2.53 -10.38
C VAL A 284 5.53 -2.63 -9.77
N PRO A 285 5.72 -3.41 -8.70
CA PRO A 285 7.04 -3.60 -8.14
C PRO A 285 7.90 -4.49 -9.06
N PHE A 286 9.20 -4.25 -9.05
CA PHE A 286 10.17 -5.14 -9.66
C PHE A 286 10.60 -6.19 -8.64
N ASN A 287 10.53 -7.46 -9.05
CA ASN A 287 11.03 -8.58 -8.29
C ASN A 287 12.06 -9.31 -9.15
N ALA A 288 13.34 -9.31 -8.74
CA ALA A 288 14.48 -9.78 -9.51
C ALA A 288 14.51 -11.30 -9.80
N ARG A 289 13.46 -12.05 -9.46
CA ARG A 289 13.36 -13.50 -9.65
C ARG A 289 11.94 -13.87 -10.11
N SER A 290 11.75 -15.09 -10.61
CA SER A 290 10.51 -15.75 -11.06
C SER A 290 9.38 -15.86 -10.00
N LYS A 291 9.44 -15.07 -8.93
CA LYS A 291 8.70 -15.20 -7.67
C LYS A 291 7.35 -14.51 -7.67
N ALA A 292 7.15 -13.52 -8.54
CA ALA A 292 5.83 -12.95 -8.77
C ALA A 292 5.22 -13.62 -10.00
N LYS A 293 5.04 -14.95 -9.95
CA LYS A 293 4.61 -15.74 -11.13
C LYS A 293 3.33 -15.19 -11.74
N ASN A 294 2.36 -14.83 -10.90
CA ASN A 294 1.09 -14.25 -11.35
C ASN A 294 1.29 -12.85 -11.94
N LEU A 295 2.16 -12.02 -11.35
CA LEU A 295 2.48 -10.69 -11.89
C LEU A 295 3.19 -10.78 -13.23
N ASN A 296 4.24 -11.59 -13.35
CA ASN A 296 4.97 -11.76 -14.60
C ASN A 296 4.06 -12.37 -15.68
N ALA A 297 3.27 -13.40 -15.34
CA ALA A 297 2.33 -13.99 -16.29
C ALA A 297 1.23 -13.00 -16.73
N MET A 298 0.78 -12.12 -15.83
CA MET A 298 -0.12 -11.03 -16.19
C MET A 298 0.55 -10.05 -17.14
N LEU A 299 1.77 -9.60 -16.83
CA LEU A 299 2.53 -8.68 -17.69
C LEU A 299 2.78 -9.27 -19.08
N GLU A 300 3.10 -10.57 -19.18
CA GLU A 300 3.23 -11.29 -20.45
C GLU A 300 1.90 -11.38 -21.20
N ARG A 301 0.79 -11.69 -20.50
CA ARG A 301 -0.55 -11.76 -21.10
C ARG A 301 -0.99 -10.41 -21.70
N TYR A 302 -0.60 -9.31 -21.07
CA TYR A 302 -0.96 -7.96 -21.48
C TYR A 302 0.16 -7.23 -22.22
N GLU A 303 1.19 -7.94 -22.71
CA GLU A 303 2.34 -7.34 -23.40
C GLU A 303 1.91 -6.48 -24.60
N SER A 304 0.84 -6.86 -25.31
CA SER A 304 0.34 -6.12 -26.46
C SER A 304 -0.31 -4.77 -26.12
N VAL A 305 -0.68 -4.54 -24.86
CA VAL A 305 -1.30 -3.29 -24.39
C VAL A 305 -0.44 -2.56 -23.35
N LEU A 306 0.62 -3.18 -22.84
CA LEU A 306 1.51 -2.61 -21.84
C LEU A 306 2.85 -2.23 -22.48
N LYS A 307 3.05 -0.95 -22.74
CA LYS A 307 4.33 -0.42 -23.22
C LYS A 307 5.21 0.00 -22.04
N PRO A 308 6.41 -0.57 -21.85
CA PRO A 308 7.31 -0.13 -20.79
C PRO A 308 7.69 1.36 -20.95
N GLU A 309 7.55 2.13 -19.88
CA GLU A 309 7.95 3.54 -19.80
C GLU A 309 9.21 3.71 -18.94
N ILE A 310 9.20 3.17 -17.71
CA ILE A 310 10.34 3.20 -16.79
C ILE A 310 10.60 1.79 -16.25
N MET A 311 11.84 1.33 -16.38
CA MET A 311 12.31 0.04 -15.84
C MET A 311 13.37 0.28 -14.76
N ASN A 312 12.92 0.50 -13.53
CA ASN A 312 13.78 0.68 -12.36
C ASN A 312 14.10 -0.68 -11.72
N TRP A 313 15.17 -0.75 -10.92
CA TRP A 313 15.56 -1.96 -10.21
C TRP A 313 14.60 -2.33 -9.07
N ASN A 314 13.73 -1.39 -8.67
CA ASN A 314 12.72 -1.57 -7.62
C ASN A 314 11.28 -1.61 -8.13
N TYR A 315 10.98 -1.05 -9.30
CA TYR A 315 9.62 -0.94 -9.83
C TYR A 315 9.63 -0.84 -11.37
N ARG A 316 8.47 -1.05 -11.98
CA ARG A 316 8.23 -0.84 -13.41
C ARG A 316 6.99 0.01 -13.61
N ILE A 317 7.05 0.91 -14.57
CA ILE A 317 5.94 1.76 -14.99
C ILE A 317 5.66 1.44 -16.46
N TYR A 318 4.41 1.14 -16.76
CA TYR A 318 3.93 0.83 -18.10
C TYR A 318 2.87 1.85 -18.51
N HIS A 319 2.93 2.31 -19.75
CA HIS A 319 1.83 2.97 -20.42
C HIS A 319 0.86 1.93 -20.96
N ILE A 320 -0.43 2.15 -20.74
CA ILE A 320 -1.50 1.28 -21.21
C ILE A 320 -2.05 1.85 -22.52
N GLN A 321 -2.14 1.03 -23.56
CA GLN A 321 -2.51 1.44 -24.92
C GLN A 321 -3.99 1.30 -25.24
#